data_AF-A0A968AVY3-F1
#
_entry.id   AF-A0A968AVY3-F1
#
_cell.length_a   1.000
_cell.length_b   1.000
_cell.length_c   1.000
_cell.angle_alpha   90.00
_cell.angle_beta   90.00
_cell.angle_gamma   90.00
#
_symmetry.space_group_name_H-M   'P 1'
#
loop_
_entity.id
_entity.type
_entity.pdbx_description
1 polymer ?
#
loop_
_entity_poly.entity_id
_entity_poly.type
_entity_poly.pdbx_seq_one_letter_code
_entity_poly.pdbx_strand_id
1 'polypeptide(L)' 'MVYQLLVENDTLYAATVNGIYKSTDGGNNWTKKSNGIIVGNGAIYEFTRSIFRHNSSLLTGAYTGIYRSTDGGENWDTT' A
#
# COMPACT_ATOMS: atom_id res chain seq x y z
N MET A 1 -13.42 0.78 0.57
CA MET A 1 -13.21 1.18 1.98
C MET A 1 -11.74 1.50 2.19
N VAL A 2 -11.45 2.63 2.84
CA VAL A 2 -10.09 3.02 3.26
C VAL A 2 -9.93 2.62 4.73
N TYR A 3 -8.83 1.96 5.07
CA TYR A 3 -8.54 1.52 6.43
C TYR A 3 -7.55 2.44 7.13
N GLN A 4 -6.55 2.93 6.40
CA GLN A 4 -5.54 3.84 6.93
C GLN A 4 -5.05 4.80 5.85
N LEU A 5 -4.72 6.01 6.26
CA LEU A 5 -3.94 6.97 5.49
C LEU A 5 -2.56 7.14 6.13
N LEU A 6 -1.54 7.29 5.31
CA LEU A 6 -0.20 7.71 5.70
C LEU A 6 0.16 8.95 4.87
N VAL A 7 0.63 9.99 5.53
CA VAL A 7 1.12 11.21 4.89
C VAL A 7 2.61 11.30 5.15
N GLU A 8 3.40 11.41 4.08
CA GLU A 8 4.83 11.59 4.14
C GLU A 8 5.23 12.73 3.20
N ASN A 9 5.61 13.88 3.78
CA ASN A 9 5.78 15.14 3.04
C ASN A 9 4.53 15.42 2.18
N ASP A 10 4.71 15.61 0.87
CA ASP A 10 3.63 15.84 -0.10
C ASP A 10 3.06 14.55 -0.72
N THR A 11 3.52 13.38 -0.29
CA THR A 11 3.03 12.09 -0.76
C THR A 11 2.04 11.49 0.23
N LEU A 12 0.88 11.08 -0.27
CA LEU A 12 -0.14 10.41 0.50
C LEU A 12 -0.23 8.95 0.05
N TYR A 13 -0.46 8.07 1.01
CA TYR A 13 -0.72 6.66 0.79
C TYR A 13 -2.03 6.27 1.47
N ALA A 14 -2.80 5.41 0.83
CA ALA A 14 -4.03 4.86 1.36
C ALA A 14 -4.00 3.33 1.31
N ALA A 15 -4.13 2.69 2.48
CA ALA A 15 -4.39 1.26 2.56
C ALA A 15 -5.90 1.02 2.42
N THR A 16 -6.29 0.23 1.43
CA THR A 16 -7.69 0.00 1.09
C THR A 16 -8.00 -1.49 0.96
N VAL A 17 -9.29 -1.80 0.87
CA VAL A 17 -9.72 -3.17 0.53
C VAL A 17 -9.06 -3.67 -0.76
N ASN A 18 -8.87 -2.82 -1.77
CA ASN A 18 -8.35 -3.16 -3.09
C ASN A 18 -6.88 -2.72 -3.25
N GLY A 19 -6.08 -2.89 -2.20
CA GLY A 19 -4.65 -2.61 -2.22
C GLY A 19 -4.27 -1.19 -1.79
N ILE A 20 -2.99 -0.87 -1.98
CA ILE A 20 -2.39 0.43 -1.69
C ILE A 20 -2.62 1.39 -2.86
N TYR A 21 -3.01 2.62 -2.54
CA TYR A 21 -3.05 3.75 -3.45
C TYR A 21 -2.08 4.84 -3.00
N LYS A 22 -1.54 5.59 -3.97
CA LYS A 22 -0.59 6.69 -3.76
C LYS A 22 -1.08 7.94 -4.49
N SER A 23 -0.91 9.09 -3.85
CA SER A 23 -1.09 10.42 -4.45
C SER A 23 0.16 11.26 -4.20
N THR A 24 0.54 12.05 -5.20
CA THR A 24 1.68 13.00 -5.14
C THR A 24 1.23 14.43 -5.42
N ASP A 25 -0.08 14.68 -5.42
CA ASP A 25 -0.69 15.96 -5.78
C ASP A 25 -1.69 16.42 -4.71
N GLY A 26 -1.40 16.10 -3.45
CA GLY A 26 -2.23 16.50 -2.31
C GLY A 26 -3.56 15.75 -2.20
N GLY A 27 -3.70 14.59 -2.84
CA GLY A 27 -4.91 13.77 -2.82
C GLY A 27 -5.89 14.06 -3.94
N ASN A 28 -5.52 14.88 -4.94
CA ASN A 28 -6.38 15.18 -6.10
C ASN A 28 -6.50 13.96 -7.03
N ASN A 29 -5.41 13.23 -7.24
CA ASN A 29 -5.39 11.98 -8.01
C ASN A 29 -4.71 10.85 -7.23
N TRP A 30 -5.24 9.64 -7.38
CA TRP A 30 -4.75 8.44 -6.70
C TRP A 30 -4.47 7.33 -7.71
N THR A 31 -3.26 6.77 -7.65
CA THR A 31 -2.85 5.64 -8.49
C THR A 31 -2.70 4.39 -7.63
N LYS A 32 -3.22 3.25 -8.08
CA LYS A 32 -3.02 1.96 -7.40
C LYS A 32 -1.54 1.56 -7.53
N LYS A 33 -0.92 1.24 -6.39
CA LYS A 33 0.50 0.93 -6.23
C LYS A 33 0.67 -0.33 -5.39
N SER A 34 0.13 -1.45 -5.89
CA SER A 34 0.09 -2.75 -5.20
C SER A 34 0.86 -3.84 -5.94
N ASN A 35 1.79 -3.45 -6.83
CA ASN A 35 2.59 -4.41 -7.60
C ASN A 35 3.37 -5.32 -6.63
N GLY A 36 3.24 -6.64 -6.79
CA GLY A 36 3.88 -7.63 -5.92
C GLY A 36 3.10 -8.02 -4.66
N ILE A 37 2.01 -7.31 -4.32
CA ILE A 37 1.08 -7.77 -3.28
C ILE A 37 0.21 -8.90 -3.84
N ILE A 38 0.38 -10.11 -3.31
CA ILE A 38 -0.28 -11.30 -3.85
C ILE A 38 -1.71 -11.39 -3.31
N VAL A 39 -2.67 -11.56 -4.23
CA VAL A 39 -4.04 -11.92 -3.91
C VAL A 39 -4.12 -13.43 -3.69
N GLY A 40 -4.62 -13.86 -2.53
CA GLY A 40 -4.76 -15.29 -2.22
C GLY A 40 -5.74 -16.00 -3.15
N ASN A 41 -5.61 -17.33 -3.28
CA ASN A 41 -6.47 -18.12 -4.17
C ASN A 41 -7.96 -17.89 -3.87
N GLY A 42 -8.70 -17.45 -4.89
CA GLY A 42 -10.14 -17.18 -4.82
C GLY A 42 -10.53 -15.78 -4.32
N ALA A 43 -9.57 -14.96 -3.89
CA ALA A 43 -9.82 -13.56 -3.58
C ALA A 43 -9.74 -12.70 -4.86
N ILE A 44 -10.48 -11.58 -4.86
CA ILE A 44 -10.43 -10.55 -5.91
C ILE A 44 -9.71 -9.28 -5.45
N TYR A 45 -9.36 -9.21 -4.17
CA TYR A 45 -8.79 -8.03 -3.52
C TYR A 45 -7.60 -8.41 -2.63
N GLU A 46 -6.65 -7.49 -2.49
CA GLU A 46 -5.44 -7.65 -1.66
C GLU A 46 -5.75 -7.52 -0.15
N PHE A 47 -6.84 -6.84 0.21
CA PHE A 47 -7.21 -6.49 1.59
C PHE A 47 -6.07 -5.88 2.40
N THR A 48 -5.41 -4.86 1.86
CA THR A 48 -4.43 -4.08 2.63
C THR A 48 -5.13 -3.31 3.75
N ARG A 49 -4.73 -3.54 5.00
CA ARG A 49 -5.40 -2.94 6.17
C ARG A 49 -4.56 -1.90 6.89
N SER A 50 -3.28 -1.82 6.57
CA SER A 50 -2.37 -0.90 7.22
C SER A 50 -1.26 -0.44 6.28
N ILE A 51 -0.67 0.71 6.58
CA ILE A 51 0.54 1.19 5.91
C ILE A 51 1.37 2.03 6.87
N PHE A 52 2.66 1.73 6.96
CA PHE A 52 3.61 2.37 7.87
C PHE A 52 4.92 2.66 7.18
N ARG A 53 5.59 3.72 7.64
CA ARG A 53 6.97 4.05 7.28
C ARG A 53 7.92 3.56 8.37
N HIS A 54 9.00 2.91 7.96
CA HIS A 54 10.12 2.58 8.83
C HIS A 54 11.42 2.83 8.07
N ASN A 55 12.14 3.88 8.46
CA ASN A 55 13.29 4.42 7.72
C ASN A 55 12.92 4.68 6.24
N SER A 56 13.70 4.16 5.29
CA SER A 56 13.44 4.29 3.85
C SER A 56 12.40 3.29 3.31
N SER A 57 11.86 2.40 4.15
CA SER A 57 10.92 1.36 3.72
C SER A 57 9.48 1.69 4.09
N LEU A 58 8.55 1.25 3.25
CA LEU A 58 7.14 1.15 3.59
C LEU A 58 6.79 -0.30 3.93
N LEU A 59 5.89 -0.47 4.88
CA LEU A 59 5.36 -1.76 5.32
C LEU A 59 3.84 -1.74 5.24
N THR A 60 3.24 -2.81 4.74
CA THR A 60 1.78 -2.98 4.72
C THR A 60 1.40 -4.39 5.14
N GLY A 61 0.33 -4.50 5.94
CA GLY A 61 -0.34 -5.77 6.17
C GLY A 61 -1.46 -5.97 5.15
N ALA A 62 -1.43 -7.09 4.43
CA ALA A 62 -2.44 -7.51 3.47
C ALA A 62 -3.06 -8.87 3.88
N TYR A 63 -4.00 -9.38 3.09
CA TYR A 63 -4.63 -10.68 3.38
C TYR A 63 -3.63 -11.83 3.50
N THR A 64 -2.63 -11.83 2.62
CA THR A 64 -1.69 -12.95 2.42
C THR A 64 -0.39 -12.81 3.22
N GLY A 65 -0.18 -11.70 3.94
CA GLY A 65 1.01 -11.51 4.74
C GLY A 65 1.42 -10.05 4.92
N ILE A 66 2.66 -9.86 5.35
CA ILE A 66 3.31 -8.56 5.47
C ILE A 66 4.17 -8.34 4.23
N TYR A 67 4.06 -7.14 3.67
CA TYR A 67 4.79 -6.72 2.49
C TYR A 67 5.65 -5.50 2.80
N ARG A 68 6.80 -5.42 2.13
CA ARG A 68 7.76 -4.33 2.27
C ARG A 68 8.05 -3.74 0.90
N SER A 69 8.12 -2.42 0.84
CA SER A 69 8.60 -1.67 -0.32
C SER A 69 9.81 -0.82 0.08
N THR A 70 10.83 -0.80 -0.77
CA THR A 70 12.03 0.04 -0.63
C THR A 70 12.12 1.14 -1.68
N ASP A 71 11.12 1.25 -2.54
CA ASP A 71 11.09 2.17 -3.69
C ASP A 71 9.93 3.18 -3.61
N GLY A 72 9.49 3.49 -2.39
CA GLY A 72 8.43 4.47 -2.15
C GLY A 72 7.03 3.98 -2.55
N GLY A 73 6.83 2.66 -2.50
CA GLY A 73 5.55 1.98 -2.70
C GLY A 73 5.30 1.54 -4.14
N GLU A 74 6.29 1.62 -5.04
CA GLU A 74 6.11 1.27 -6.45
C GLU A 74 6.03 -0.26 -6.64
N ASN A 75 6.87 -1.00 -5.90
CA ASN A 75 6.85 -2.46 -5.83
C ASN A 75 6.93 -2.95 -4.38
N TRP A 76 6.34 -4.11 -4.14
CA TRP A 76 6.22 -4.73 -2.82
C TRP A 76 6.69 -6.17 -2.88
N ASP A 77 7.52 -6.57 -1.92
CA ASP A 77 7.99 -7.94 -1.75
C ASP A 77 7.47 -8.50 -0.43
N THR A 78 7.29 -9.82 -0.35
CA THR A 78 7.04 -10.49 0.93
C THR A 78 8.26 -10.32 1.82
N THR A 79 8.04 -10.00 3.10
CA THR A 79 9.12 -9.71 4.04
C THR A 79 10.09 -10.85 4.26
#